data_AF-A0A7R9Q2C9-F1
#
_entry.id   AF-A0A7R9Q2C9-F1
#
_cell.length_a   1.000
_cell.length_b   1.000
_cell.length_c   1.000
_cell.angle_alpha   90.00
_cell.angle_beta   90.00
_cell.angle_gamma   90.00
#
_symmetry.space_group_name_H-M   'P 1'
#
loop_
_entity.id
_entity.type
_entity.pdbx_description
1 polymer ?
#
loop_
_entity_poly.entity_id
_entity_poly.type
_entity_poly.pdbx_seq_one_letter_code
_entity_poly.pdbx_strand_id
1 'polypeptide(L)'
;MSIDKICLLAYLSQHPTQALGPSCGGHSLPHSPQTTHWLSALKHEELAPFNPNPTKYKVYRNVRDYGAKGDGVTDDSAAINLAISEGDRCGKGCGSATISPAIVYFPPGKYLIAHSLLQYYYTQFIGDPINLPELIMAPNFDGDNVHALIASDNYYEGGDTPYWPQTNNFYREIRNFVIDLTKGPLNKEATAIHWQVAQATSITNVHVKMSTQPGNNQQGLWMENGSGGYMSDLTFHGGKFGMWIGNQQFTTRNVVITEADTAVFMKWVWAWTFKGLTVENCKTAIDITSLTDKTKQQQIGSMLLMDSKIVNTSIGVLTVNTAASQPASAGTLILDNVELFNCPKAVARPDGTTVLDGGKVTIKSWGQGRFYDAQGHGEYREATLPAPAKPSVLLGPDGRFFERPKPQYTDVAVGDFEPI
;
A
#
# COMPACT_ATOMS: atom_id res chain seq x y z
N MET A 1 -8.62 34.93 -24.97
CA MET A 1 -8.57 33.46 -24.83
C MET A 1 -8.07 33.19 -23.43
N SER A 2 -8.98 32.91 -22.50
CA SER A 2 -8.63 32.53 -21.13
C SER A 2 -8.17 31.08 -21.13
N ILE A 3 -7.05 30.79 -20.49
CA ILE A 3 -6.53 29.43 -20.32
C ILE A 3 -7.20 28.89 -19.06
N ASP A 4 -8.38 28.28 -19.20
CA ASP A 4 -9.25 27.84 -18.09
C ASP A 4 -9.24 26.31 -17.91
N LYS A 5 -8.12 25.61 -18.15
CA LYS A 5 -8.11 24.14 -18.15
C LYS A 5 -6.84 23.51 -17.58
N ILE A 6 -6.98 22.28 -17.06
CA ILE A 6 -5.89 21.46 -16.52
C ILE A 6 -5.08 20.83 -17.67
N CYS A 7 -3.77 21.08 -17.70
CA CYS A 7 -2.81 20.37 -18.55
C CYS A 7 -2.31 19.09 -17.86
N LEU A 8 -2.65 17.91 -18.39
CA LEU A 8 -1.98 16.65 -18.02
C LEU A 8 -0.65 16.53 -18.80
N LEU A 9 0.45 16.99 -18.21
CA LEU A 9 1.78 16.83 -18.80
C LEU A 9 2.34 15.42 -18.60
N ALA A 10 2.51 14.68 -19.70
CA ALA A 10 3.45 13.56 -19.77
C ALA A 10 4.88 14.13 -19.81
N TYR A 11 5.64 13.96 -18.73
CA TYR A 11 7.02 14.46 -18.63
C TYR A 11 7.96 13.64 -19.53
N LEU A 12 8.23 14.13 -20.74
CA LEU A 12 9.38 13.75 -21.57
C LEU A 12 9.95 15.00 -22.26
N SER A 13 10.92 15.67 -21.62
CA SER A 13 12.14 16.15 -22.28
C SER A 13 13.00 16.99 -21.34
N GLN A 14 14.31 16.83 -21.49
CA GLN A 14 15.36 17.59 -20.85
C GLN A 14 15.48 18.96 -21.50
N HIS A 15 15.22 20.07 -20.79
CA HIS A 15 15.87 21.38 -20.99
C HIS A 15 15.64 22.28 -19.76
N PRO A 16 16.58 23.21 -19.47
CA PRO A 16 16.67 23.89 -18.18
C PRO A 16 15.55 24.92 -17.99
N THR A 17 15.17 25.04 -16.72
CA THR A 17 14.24 26.00 -16.12
C THR A 17 14.17 27.36 -16.84
N GLN A 18 13.12 27.57 -17.63
CA GLN A 18 12.59 28.92 -17.83
C GLN A 18 11.69 29.25 -16.65
N ALA A 19 12.03 30.33 -15.94
CA ALA A 19 11.23 30.86 -14.85
C ALA A 19 9.81 31.16 -15.35
N LEU A 20 8.82 30.60 -14.66
CA LEU A 20 7.41 30.94 -14.86
C LEU A 20 7.25 32.44 -14.54
N GLY A 21 6.90 33.24 -15.55
CA GLY A 21 6.58 34.65 -15.41
C GLY A 21 5.33 34.89 -14.55
N PRO A 22 5.01 36.15 -14.19
CA PRO A 22 4.01 36.52 -13.19
C PRO A 22 2.54 36.36 -13.66
N SER A 23 2.25 35.48 -14.62
CA SER A 23 0.90 35.28 -15.18
C SER A 23 0.08 34.20 -14.48
N CYS A 24 0.59 33.56 -13.42
CA CYS A 24 -0.21 32.67 -12.58
C CYS A 24 -1.01 33.51 -11.56
N GLY A 25 -2.03 34.22 -12.03
CA GLY A 25 -3.16 34.56 -11.16
C GLY A 25 -3.74 33.26 -10.59
N GLY A 26 -4.08 33.24 -9.31
CA GLY A 26 -4.66 32.07 -8.66
C GLY A 26 -6.01 31.72 -9.28
N HIS A 27 -5.99 30.88 -10.31
CA HIS A 27 -7.20 30.34 -10.91
C HIS A 27 -7.69 29.18 -10.05
N SER A 28 -8.79 29.40 -9.34
CA SER A 28 -9.54 28.35 -8.67
C SER A 28 -10.33 27.57 -9.71
N LEU A 29 -10.08 26.27 -9.84
CA LEU A 29 -10.93 25.38 -10.63
C LEU A 29 -12.36 25.41 -10.04
N PRO A 30 -13.41 25.36 -10.86
CA PRO A 30 -14.76 25.22 -10.35
C PRO A 30 -14.92 23.81 -9.73
N HIS A 31 -15.11 23.76 -8.41
CA HIS A 31 -15.35 22.53 -7.67
C HIS A 31 -16.86 22.32 -7.48
N SER A 32 -17.40 21.19 -7.94
CA SER A 32 -18.80 20.80 -7.71
C SER A 32 -18.94 19.28 -7.61
N PRO A 33 -19.88 18.76 -6.80
CA PRO A 33 -20.12 17.32 -6.71
C PRO A 33 -20.41 16.71 -8.09
N GLN A 34 -19.63 15.72 -8.50
CA GLN A 34 -19.84 15.00 -9.75
C GLN A 34 -20.57 13.68 -9.50
N THR A 35 -21.39 13.23 -10.45
CA THR A 35 -22.00 11.89 -10.44
C THR A 35 -21.16 10.85 -11.17
N THR A 36 -20.25 11.31 -12.04
CA THR A 36 -19.39 10.49 -12.90
C THR A 36 -17.97 11.04 -12.80
N HIS A 37 -16.99 10.19 -12.53
CA HIS A 37 -15.60 10.63 -12.44
C HIS A 37 -15.05 10.98 -13.82
N TRP A 38 -14.26 12.06 -13.92
CA TRP A 38 -13.72 12.56 -15.19
C TRP A 38 -12.97 11.48 -15.98
N LEU A 39 -12.26 10.56 -15.31
CA LEU A 39 -11.49 9.51 -15.99
C LEU A 39 -12.39 8.59 -16.80
N SER A 40 -13.64 8.36 -16.36
CA SER A 40 -14.61 7.53 -17.09
C SER A 40 -15.33 8.28 -18.21
N ALA A 41 -15.41 9.61 -18.09
CA ALA A 41 -16.12 10.48 -19.04
C ALA A 41 -15.21 11.05 -20.12
N LEU A 42 -13.89 11.02 -19.90
CA LEU A 42 -12.90 11.54 -20.83
C LEU A 42 -12.89 10.74 -22.13
N LYS A 43 -12.65 11.43 -23.25
CA LYS A 43 -12.39 10.76 -24.51
C LYS A 43 -10.97 10.17 -24.46
N HIS A 44 -10.89 8.84 -24.51
CA HIS A 44 -9.62 8.12 -24.47
C HIS A 44 -8.96 8.06 -25.86
N GLU A 45 -7.88 8.80 -26.03
CA GLU A 45 -7.05 8.86 -27.24
C GLU A 45 -5.57 8.54 -26.94
N GLU A 46 -5.29 7.97 -25.77
CA GLU A 46 -3.94 7.70 -25.32
C GLU A 46 -3.25 6.65 -26.20
N LEU A 47 -1.99 6.93 -26.57
CA LEU A 47 -1.16 6.03 -27.38
C LEU A 47 0.00 5.47 -26.56
N ALA A 48 0.45 4.27 -26.91
CA ALA A 48 1.75 3.75 -26.50
C ALA A 48 2.74 3.91 -27.66
N PRO A 49 3.47 5.04 -27.76
CA PRO A 49 4.13 5.46 -29.01
C PRO A 49 5.23 4.50 -29.49
N PHE A 50 5.87 3.79 -28.57
CA PHE A 50 6.91 2.80 -28.87
C PHE A 50 6.41 1.36 -28.86
N ASN A 51 5.10 1.15 -28.70
CA ASN A 51 4.49 -0.16 -28.91
C ASN A 51 4.62 -0.53 -30.40
N PRO A 52 4.81 -1.81 -30.76
CA PRO A 52 4.81 -2.23 -32.17
C PRO A 52 3.53 -1.87 -32.94
N ASN A 53 2.40 -1.68 -32.24
CA ASN A 53 1.11 -1.34 -32.81
C ASN A 53 0.49 -0.10 -32.13
N PRO A 54 1.13 1.09 -32.22
CA PRO A 54 0.83 2.23 -31.34
C PRO A 54 -0.59 2.77 -31.46
N THR A 55 -1.19 2.70 -32.66
CA THR A 55 -2.55 3.19 -32.94
C THR A 55 -3.66 2.16 -32.65
N LYS A 56 -3.29 0.88 -32.45
CA LYS A 56 -4.24 -0.19 -32.12
C LYS A 56 -4.15 -0.63 -30.67
N TYR A 57 -3.01 -0.38 -30.02
CA TYR A 57 -2.80 -0.70 -28.63
C TYR A 57 -3.68 0.21 -27.75
N LYS A 58 -4.61 -0.38 -27.01
CA LYS A 58 -5.47 0.37 -26.07
C LYS A 58 -4.71 0.57 -24.78
N VAL A 59 -4.60 1.80 -24.27
CA VAL A 59 -4.03 2.07 -22.94
C VAL A 59 -5.12 2.02 -21.88
N TYR A 60 -6.23 2.73 -22.11
CA TYR A 60 -7.40 2.71 -21.24
C TYR A 60 -8.31 1.52 -21.57
N ARG A 61 -8.78 0.85 -20.51
CA ARG A 61 -9.61 -0.37 -20.60
C ARG A 61 -10.64 -0.36 -19.49
N ASN A 62 -11.92 -0.22 -19.82
CA ASN A 62 -13.00 -0.37 -18.85
C ASN A 62 -13.42 -1.84 -18.78
N VAL A 63 -13.38 -2.45 -17.59
CA VAL A 63 -13.67 -3.89 -17.41
C VAL A 63 -15.06 -4.31 -17.94
N ARG A 64 -16.03 -3.38 -18.01
CA ARG A 64 -17.36 -3.67 -18.58
C ARG A 64 -17.32 -3.90 -20.10
N ASP A 65 -16.39 -3.27 -20.82
CA ASP A 65 -16.20 -3.49 -22.26
C ASP A 65 -15.66 -4.89 -22.55
N TYR A 66 -15.11 -5.55 -21.53
CA TYR A 66 -14.59 -6.92 -21.58
C TYR A 66 -15.59 -7.95 -21.02
N GLY A 67 -16.81 -7.51 -20.67
CA GLY A 67 -17.90 -8.39 -20.27
C GLY A 67 -18.16 -8.49 -18.77
N ALA A 68 -17.37 -7.79 -17.93
CA ALA A 68 -17.60 -7.79 -16.49
C ALA A 68 -18.97 -7.18 -16.16
N LYS A 69 -19.75 -7.85 -15.32
CA LYS A 69 -21.11 -7.45 -14.96
C LYS A 69 -21.13 -6.47 -13.80
N GLY A 70 -20.31 -6.71 -12.77
CA GLY A 70 -20.32 -5.88 -11.57
C GLY A 70 -21.63 -6.00 -10.79
N ASP A 71 -22.31 -7.15 -10.84
CA ASP A 71 -23.61 -7.44 -10.20
C ASP A 71 -23.49 -8.17 -8.84
N GLY A 72 -22.28 -8.59 -8.46
CA GLY A 72 -21.97 -9.31 -7.23
C GLY A 72 -22.33 -10.79 -7.24
N VAL A 73 -22.71 -11.34 -8.40
CA VAL A 73 -23.18 -12.71 -8.59
C VAL A 73 -22.44 -13.41 -9.71
N THR A 74 -22.26 -12.74 -10.86
CA THR A 74 -21.49 -13.24 -11.99
C THR A 74 -20.01 -13.22 -11.64
N ASP A 75 -19.31 -14.32 -11.89
CA ASP A 75 -17.85 -14.36 -11.79
C ASP A 75 -17.22 -13.50 -12.90
N ASP A 76 -16.61 -12.40 -12.49
CA ASP A 76 -16.02 -11.40 -13.37
C ASP A 76 -14.52 -11.61 -13.59
N SER A 77 -13.91 -12.64 -12.97
CA SER A 77 -12.46 -12.91 -13.06
C SER A 77 -11.95 -12.98 -14.50
N ALA A 78 -12.65 -13.69 -15.39
CA ALA A 78 -12.21 -13.88 -16.78
C ALA A 78 -12.25 -12.57 -17.59
N ALA A 79 -13.33 -11.79 -17.45
CA ALA A 79 -13.49 -10.51 -18.12
C ALA A 79 -12.43 -9.50 -17.67
N ILE A 80 -12.15 -9.44 -16.37
CA ILE A 80 -11.14 -8.53 -15.81
C ILE A 80 -9.73 -8.96 -16.25
N ASN A 81 -9.39 -10.25 -16.18
CA ASN A 81 -8.09 -10.73 -16.66
C ASN A 81 -7.89 -10.54 -18.18
N LEU A 82 -8.96 -10.56 -18.97
CA LEU A 82 -8.89 -10.19 -20.38
C LEU A 82 -8.59 -8.70 -20.56
N ALA A 83 -9.24 -7.82 -19.78
CA ALA A 83 -8.91 -6.40 -19.74
C ALA A 83 -7.45 -6.17 -19.31
N ILE A 84 -6.93 -6.99 -18.39
CA ILE A 84 -5.53 -6.85 -17.96
C ILE A 84 -4.55 -7.26 -19.05
N SER A 85 -4.85 -8.32 -19.81
CA SER A 85 -3.87 -8.97 -20.69
C SER A 85 -3.95 -8.56 -22.17
N GLU A 86 -5.06 -7.95 -22.63
CA GLU A 86 -5.23 -7.58 -24.05
C GLU A 86 -4.09 -6.69 -24.58
N GLY A 87 -3.57 -7.08 -25.76
CA GLY A 87 -2.63 -6.29 -26.55
C GLY A 87 -1.17 -6.73 -26.40
N ASP A 88 -0.89 -8.04 -26.31
CA ASP A 88 0.46 -8.61 -26.24
C ASP A 88 1.35 -7.94 -25.18
N ARG A 89 0.77 -7.81 -23.98
CA ARG A 89 1.42 -7.14 -22.85
C ARG A 89 2.53 -7.99 -22.22
N CYS A 90 3.31 -7.35 -21.37
CA CYS A 90 4.36 -8.03 -20.60
C CYS A 90 3.77 -8.89 -19.48
N GLY A 91 3.46 -10.14 -19.82
CA GLY A 91 2.98 -11.21 -18.94
C GLY A 91 4.09 -12.20 -18.54
N LYS A 92 3.71 -13.47 -18.33
CA LYS A 92 4.63 -14.59 -18.07
C LYS A 92 5.75 -14.66 -19.12
N GLY A 93 7.00 -14.81 -18.67
CA GLY A 93 8.17 -14.90 -19.55
C GLY A 93 8.70 -13.55 -20.07
N CYS A 94 8.01 -12.44 -19.81
CA CYS A 94 8.52 -11.10 -20.10
C CYS A 94 9.14 -10.47 -18.83
N GLY A 95 10.42 -10.12 -18.87
CA GLY A 95 11.13 -9.62 -17.68
C GLY A 95 10.72 -8.22 -17.22
N SER A 96 10.42 -7.30 -18.16
CA SER A 96 9.87 -5.95 -17.90
C SER A 96 9.45 -5.29 -19.22
N ALA A 97 8.56 -4.29 -19.18
CA ALA A 97 8.24 -3.46 -20.35
C ALA A 97 7.74 -2.07 -19.98
N THR A 98 8.07 -1.07 -20.80
CA THR A 98 7.53 0.30 -20.71
C THR A 98 6.64 0.68 -21.90
N ILE A 99 6.54 -0.18 -22.91
CA ILE A 99 5.85 0.08 -24.18
C ILE A 99 4.43 -0.52 -24.24
N SER A 100 3.96 -1.13 -23.14
CA SER A 100 2.63 -1.75 -23.04
C SER A 100 1.91 -1.39 -21.72
N PRO A 101 1.71 -0.09 -21.43
CA PRO A 101 1.04 0.37 -20.21
C PRO A 101 -0.47 0.06 -20.25
N ALA A 102 -1.07 -0.17 -19.08
CA ALA A 102 -2.52 -0.34 -18.98
C ALA A 102 -3.13 0.43 -17.82
N ILE A 103 -4.18 1.20 -18.13
CA ILE A 103 -5.16 1.67 -17.15
C ILE A 103 -6.36 0.75 -17.25
N VAL A 104 -6.53 -0.11 -16.25
CA VAL A 104 -7.71 -0.97 -16.11
C VAL A 104 -8.67 -0.29 -15.14
N TYR A 105 -9.75 0.27 -15.69
CA TYR A 105 -10.74 1.03 -14.96
C TYR A 105 -11.93 0.17 -14.56
N PHE A 106 -12.37 0.33 -13.31
CA PHE A 106 -13.47 -0.38 -12.68
C PHE A 106 -14.59 0.61 -12.35
N PRO A 107 -15.68 0.65 -13.14
CA PRO A 107 -16.86 1.43 -12.81
C PRO A 107 -17.49 1.00 -11.47
N PRO A 108 -18.38 1.81 -10.88
CA PRO A 108 -19.11 1.42 -9.68
C PRO A 108 -19.87 0.11 -9.90
N GLY A 109 -19.72 -0.84 -8.98
CA GLY A 109 -20.30 -2.18 -9.07
C GLY A 109 -19.72 -3.13 -8.03
N LYS A 110 -20.28 -4.35 -7.97
CA LYS A 110 -19.78 -5.44 -7.14
C LYS A 110 -19.24 -6.55 -8.05
N TYR A 111 -17.95 -6.82 -8.03
CA TYR A 111 -17.32 -7.78 -8.91
C TYR A 111 -17.00 -9.03 -8.11
N LEU A 112 -17.71 -10.13 -8.36
CA LEU A 112 -17.40 -11.42 -7.73
C LEU A 112 -16.18 -12.01 -8.44
N ILE A 113 -15.14 -12.35 -7.69
CA ILE A 113 -13.85 -12.81 -8.20
C ILE A 113 -13.62 -14.23 -7.68
N ALA A 114 -13.68 -15.23 -8.57
CA ALA A 114 -13.38 -16.62 -8.21
C ALA A 114 -11.91 -17.01 -8.45
N HIS A 115 -11.20 -16.27 -9.31
CA HIS A 115 -9.80 -16.47 -9.66
C HIS A 115 -8.98 -15.19 -9.56
N SER A 116 -7.69 -15.33 -9.20
CA SER A 116 -6.74 -14.23 -9.03
C SER A 116 -6.73 -13.25 -10.22
N LEU A 117 -6.70 -11.96 -9.91
CA LEU A 117 -6.49 -10.89 -10.87
C LEU A 117 -4.98 -10.62 -10.97
N LEU A 118 -4.32 -11.28 -11.92
CA LEU A 118 -2.88 -11.12 -12.12
C LEU A 118 -2.60 -9.80 -12.81
N GLN A 119 -2.20 -8.80 -12.04
CA GLN A 119 -1.81 -7.50 -12.56
C GLN A 119 -0.53 -7.68 -13.38
N TYR A 120 -0.61 -7.52 -14.71
CA TYR A 120 0.58 -7.58 -15.58
C TYR A 120 1.52 -6.40 -15.33
N TYR A 121 2.76 -6.48 -15.81
CA TYR A 121 3.74 -5.41 -15.66
C TYR A 121 3.22 -4.06 -16.21
N TYR A 122 3.57 -2.95 -15.58
CA TYR A 122 3.16 -1.59 -15.97
C TYR A 122 1.64 -1.36 -16.02
N THR A 123 0.90 -1.80 -15.00
CA THR A 123 -0.57 -1.73 -14.95
C THR A 123 -1.06 -0.92 -13.76
N GLN A 124 -2.10 -0.12 -13.98
CA GLN A 124 -2.84 0.61 -12.96
C GLN A 124 -4.26 0.04 -12.87
N PHE A 125 -4.67 -0.42 -11.69
CA PHE A 125 -6.07 -0.72 -11.38
C PHE A 125 -6.67 0.50 -10.72
N ILE A 126 -7.70 1.07 -11.36
CA ILE A 126 -8.32 2.32 -10.91
C ILE A 126 -9.82 2.08 -10.81
N GLY A 127 -10.33 2.02 -9.58
CA GLY A 127 -11.76 2.10 -9.34
C GLY A 127 -12.28 3.53 -9.44
N ASP A 128 -13.59 3.64 -9.65
CA ASP A 128 -14.28 4.93 -9.54
C ASP A 128 -14.14 5.51 -8.13
N PRO A 129 -13.57 6.72 -7.96
CA PRO A 129 -13.35 7.32 -6.64
C PRO A 129 -14.59 7.98 -6.03
N ILE A 130 -15.68 8.16 -6.79
CA ILE A 130 -16.94 8.73 -6.29
C ILE A 130 -17.78 7.62 -5.66
N ASN A 131 -17.89 6.48 -6.34
CA ASN A 131 -18.57 5.29 -5.85
C ASN A 131 -17.66 4.06 -6.00
N LEU A 132 -16.91 3.75 -4.94
CA LEU A 132 -15.89 2.71 -4.97
C LEU A 132 -16.45 1.36 -5.45
N PRO A 133 -15.87 0.73 -6.48
CA PRO A 133 -16.17 -0.66 -6.80
C PRO A 133 -15.75 -1.60 -5.67
N GLU A 134 -16.53 -2.66 -5.46
CA GLU A 134 -16.27 -3.70 -4.47
C GLU A 134 -15.82 -4.98 -5.19
N LEU A 135 -14.60 -5.43 -4.93
CA LEU A 135 -14.08 -6.73 -5.37
C LEU A 135 -14.38 -7.76 -4.27
N ILE A 136 -15.19 -8.77 -4.57
CA ILE A 136 -15.67 -9.76 -3.60
C ILE A 136 -14.99 -11.09 -3.87
N MET A 137 -14.23 -11.60 -2.91
CA MET A 137 -13.66 -12.95 -2.99
C MET A 137 -14.78 -13.98 -2.94
N ALA A 138 -14.86 -14.85 -3.95
CA ALA A 138 -15.85 -15.93 -3.96
C ALA A 138 -15.58 -16.95 -2.83
N PRO A 139 -16.62 -17.62 -2.28
CA PRO A 139 -16.43 -18.65 -1.25
C PRO A 139 -15.54 -19.81 -1.68
N ASN A 140 -15.62 -20.18 -2.96
CA ASN A 140 -14.82 -21.21 -3.60
C ASN A 140 -13.56 -20.64 -4.30
N PHE A 141 -13.05 -19.49 -3.85
CA PHE A 141 -11.91 -18.83 -4.47
C PHE A 141 -10.72 -19.78 -4.65
N ASP A 142 -10.23 -19.78 -5.90
CA ASP A 142 -9.04 -20.48 -6.34
C ASP A 142 -7.99 -19.44 -6.72
N GLY A 143 -7.08 -19.17 -5.79
CA GLY A 143 -6.09 -18.13 -5.92
C GLY A 143 -4.83 -18.53 -6.67
N ASP A 144 -4.88 -19.62 -7.44
CA ASP A 144 -3.73 -20.24 -8.10
C ASP A 144 -2.55 -20.43 -7.11
N ASN A 145 -1.32 -20.13 -7.54
CA ASN A 145 -0.09 -20.27 -6.74
C ASN A 145 0.12 -19.17 -5.69
N VAL A 146 -0.69 -18.11 -5.66
CA VAL A 146 -0.45 -16.89 -4.85
C VAL A 146 -1.55 -16.60 -3.81
N HIS A 147 -2.66 -17.34 -3.84
CA HIS A 147 -3.75 -17.28 -2.85
C HIS A 147 -4.30 -15.86 -2.59
N ALA A 148 -4.23 -14.96 -3.57
CA ALA A 148 -4.58 -13.55 -3.43
C ALA A 148 -5.55 -13.05 -4.49
N LEU A 149 -6.54 -12.23 -4.10
CA LEU A 149 -7.53 -11.68 -5.03
C LEU A 149 -6.87 -10.81 -6.11
N ILE A 150 -5.98 -9.90 -5.73
CA ILE A 150 -5.09 -9.19 -6.65
C ILE A 150 -3.66 -9.67 -6.43
N ALA A 151 -2.95 -9.98 -7.51
CA ALA A 151 -1.55 -10.36 -7.46
C ALA A 151 -0.70 -9.47 -8.37
N SER A 152 0.32 -8.79 -7.81
CA SER A 152 1.31 -8.03 -8.60
C SER A 152 2.40 -8.90 -9.21
N ASP A 153 2.49 -10.15 -8.79
CA ASP A 153 3.38 -11.17 -9.34
C ASP A 153 2.77 -12.57 -9.18
N ASN A 154 3.31 -13.53 -9.91
CA ASN A 154 2.94 -14.95 -9.82
C ASN A 154 4.20 -15.80 -9.99
N TYR A 155 4.13 -17.08 -9.62
CA TYR A 155 5.25 -18.00 -9.61
C TYR A 155 5.16 -19.03 -10.73
N TYR A 156 6.33 -19.45 -11.24
CA TYR A 156 6.41 -20.60 -12.13
C TYR A 156 6.07 -21.88 -11.36
N GLU A 157 5.41 -22.82 -12.03
CA GLU A 157 5.01 -24.10 -11.42
C GLU A 157 6.21 -24.82 -10.80
N GLY A 158 6.06 -25.28 -9.55
CA GLY A 158 7.05 -26.11 -8.86
C GLY A 158 8.24 -25.35 -8.28
N GLY A 159 8.22 -24.01 -8.18
CA GLY A 159 9.30 -23.27 -7.53
C GLY A 159 8.95 -21.85 -7.09
N ASP A 160 9.94 -21.19 -6.47
CA ASP A 160 9.83 -19.84 -5.89
C ASP A 160 10.30 -18.73 -6.84
N THR A 161 10.34 -19.01 -8.15
CA THR A 161 10.76 -18.03 -9.16
C THR A 161 9.56 -17.18 -9.57
N PRO A 162 9.55 -15.86 -9.29
CA PRO A 162 8.46 -14.98 -9.73
C PRO A 162 8.52 -14.73 -11.24
N TYR A 163 7.40 -14.30 -11.84
CA TYR A 163 7.33 -13.94 -13.26
C TYR A 163 8.18 -12.71 -13.54
N TRP A 164 8.15 -11.72 -12.63
CA TRP A 164 9.01 -10.55 -12.67
C TRP A 164 9.97 -10.59 -11.48
N PRO A 165 11.28 -10.32 -11.67
CA PRO A 165 12.18 -10.20 -10.52
C PRO A 165 11.66 -9.12 -9.56
N GLN A 166 11.52 -9.45 -8.28
CA GLN A 166 10.87 -8.63 -7.26
C GLN A 166 11.50 -7.23 -7.08
N THR A 167 12.79 -7.08 -7.38
CA THR A 167 13.50 -5.78 -7.33
C THR A 167 13.35 -4.97 -8.61
N ASN A 168 12.77 -5.57 -9.65
CA ASN A 168 12.52 -4.97 -10.96
C ASN A 168 11.03 -4.83 -11.26
N ASN A 169 10.13 -5.21 -10.34
CA ASN A 169 8.68 -5.18 -10.57
C ASN A 169 8.10 -3.77 -10.35
N PHE A 170 8.43 -2.85 -11.27
CA PHE A 170 8.11 -1.42 -11.19
C PHE A 170 6.72 -1.05 -11.73
N TYR A 171 6.33 0.20 -11.50
CA TYR A 171 5.25 0.91 -12.20
C TYR A 171 3.84 0.31 -12.09
N ARG A 172 3.35 0.18 -10.86
CA ARG A 172 2.04 -0.43 -10.55
C ARG A 172 1.21 0.45 -9.65
N GLU A 173 -0.08 0.51 -9.91
CA GLU A 173 -1.02 1.26 -9.06
C GLU A 173 -2.24 0.38 -8.75
N ILE A 174 -2.71 0.42 -7.51
CA ILE A 174 -4.07 -0.01 -7.14
C ILE A 174 -4.70 1.15 -6.39
N ARG A 175 -5.85 1.64 -6.85
CA ARG A 175 -6.57 2.68 -6.11
C ARG A 175 -8.08 2.63 -6.24
N ASN A 176 -8.75 3.11 -5.19
CA ASN A 176 -10.20 3.29 -5.11
C ASN A 176 -10.98 1.97 -5.11
N PHE A 177 -10.74 1.11 -4.13
CA PHE A 177 -11.46 -0.16 -4.03
C PHE A 177 -11.96 -0.42 -2.62
N VAL A 178 -13.11 -1.09 -2.55
CA VAL A 178 -13.40 -1.99 -1.43
C VAL A 178 -13.00 -3.40 -1.87
N ILE A 179 -12.25 -4.13 -1.04
CA ILE A 179 -11.92 -5.53 -1.27
C ILE A 179 -12.49 -6.36 -0.13
N ASP A 180 -13.44 -7.23 -0.43
CA ASP A 180 -14.21 -7.99 0.56
C ASP A 180 -13.85 -9.48 0.52
N LEU A 181 -13.19 -9.94 1.57
CA LEU A 181 -12.80 -11.32 1.80
C LEU A 181 -13.76 -12.06 2.74
N THR A 182 -14.80 -11.41 3.28
CA THR A 182 -15.65 -11.98 4.34
C THR A 182 -16.36 -13.27 3.94
N LYS A 183 -16.58 -13.46 2.64
CA LYS A 183 -17.14 -14.70 2.05
C LYS A 183 -16.08 -15.74 1.67
N GLY A 184 -14.82 -15.34 1.59
CA GLY A 184 -13.71 -16.18 1.16
C GLY A 184 -13.31 -17.24 2.20
N PRO A 185 -12.33 -18.09 1.86
CA PRO A 185 -11.86 -19.15 2.73
C PRO A 185 -11.32 -18.63 4.08
N LEU A 186 -11.56 -19.39 5.15
CA LEU A 186 -11.09 -19.07 6.50
C LEU A 186 -9.97 -20.00 6.99
N ASN A 187 -9.97 -21.25 6.50
CA ASN A 187 -9.08 -22.33 6.95
C ASN A 187 -7.82 -22.50 6.08
N LYS A 188 -7.68 -21.70 5.02
CA LYS A 188 -6.48 -21.58 4.19
C LYS A 188 -6.14 -20.11 3.99
N GLU A 189 -4.92 -19.82 3.55
CA GLU A 189 -4.51 -18.45 3.24
C GLU A 189 -5.43 -17.87 2.15
N ALA A 190 -5.88 -16.65 2.40
CA ALA A 190 -6.72 -15.88 1.50
C ALA A 190 -6.35 -14.40 1.68
N THR A 191 -5.75 -13.83 0.65
CA THR A 191 -5.15 -12.49 0.74
C THR A 191 -5.89 -11.52 -0.17
N ALA A 192 -6.11 -10.28 0.27
CA ALA A 192 -6.72 -9.28 -0.61
C ALA A 192 -5.75 -8.83 -1.71
N ILE A 193 -4.51 -8.51 -1.33
CA ILE A 193 -3.47 -8.07 -2.27
C ILE A 193 -2.14 -8.79 -1.95
N HIS A 194 -1.64 -9.56 -2.92
CA HIS A 194 -0.23 -9.95 -2.99
C HIS A 194 0.54 -8.84 -3.70
N TRP A 195 1.46 -8.18 -2.97
CA TRP A 195 2.11 -6.93 -3.39
C TRP A 195 3.65 -7.02 -3.39
N GLN A 196 4.18 -8.04 -4.05
CA GLN A 196 5.61 -8.19 -4.33
C GLN A 196 6.04 -7.22 -5.44
N VAL A 197 6.53 -6.04 -5.05
CA VAL A 197 6.84 -4.95 -5.98
C VAL A 197 8.16 -4.22 -5.67
N ALA A 198 8.61 -3.42 -6.64
CA ALA A 198 9.73 -2.50 -6.53
C ALA A 198 9.27 -1.02 -6.50
N GLN A 199 10.13 -0.07 -6.90
CA GLN A 199 9.83 1.38 -6.90
C GLN A 199 8.77 1.78 -7.93
N ALA A 200 8.32 3.04 -7.84
CA ALA A 200 7.26 3.62 -8.67
C ALA A 200 5.95 2.83 -8.60
N THR A 201 5.66 2.26 -7.43
CA THR A 201 4.43 1.51 -7.16
C THR A 201 3.65 2.15 -6.01
N SER A 202 2.32 2.05 -6.07
CA SER A 202 1.47 2.53 -4.98
C SER A 202 0.15 1.80 -4.82
N ILE A 203 -0.31 1.72 -3.57
CA ILE A 203 -1.69 1.40 -3.21
C ILE A 203 -2.27 2.62 -2.51
N THR A 204 -3.39 3.16 -2.99
CA THR A 204 -4.03 4.34 -2.40
C THR A 204 -5.55 4.24 -2.33
N ASN A 205 -6.17 4.69 -1.24
CA ASN A 205 -7.64 4.71 -1.08
C ASN A 205 -8.25 3.30 -1.28
N VAL A 206 -7.82 2.33 -0.47
CA VAL A 206 -8.30 0.95 -0.52
C VAL A 206 -8.78 0.51 0.86
N HIS A 207 -9.96 -0.09 0.90
CA HIS A 207 -10.58 -0.60 2.12
C HIS A 207 -10.75 -2.11 2.02
N VAL A 208 -10.13 -2.86 2.91
CA VAL A 208 -10.17 -4.32 2.95
C VAL A 208 -11.04 -4.79 4.11
N LYS A 209 -12.03 -5.63 3.81
CA LYS A 209 -12.91 -6.28 4.80
C LYS A 209 -12.56 -7.76 4.88
N MET A 210 -12.28 -8.25 6.08
CA MET A 210 -11.95 -9.64 6.35
C MET A 210 -12.81 -10.18 7.50
N SER A 211 -12.76 -11.50 7.71
CA SER A 211 -13.40 -12.16 8.83
C SER A 211 -12.74 -11.82 10.16
N THR A 212 -13.56 -11.68 11.21
CA THR A 212 -13.12 -11.54 12.61
C THR A 212 -13.26 -12.87 13.38
N GLN A 213 -13.63 -13.96 12.70
CA GLN A 213 -13.74 -15.27 13.34
C GLN A 213 -12.38 -15.72 13.89
N PRO A 214 -12.30 -16.17 15.16
CA PRO A 214 -11.05 -16.65 15.73
C PRO A 214 -10.42 -17.77 14.89
N GLY A 215 -9.13 -17.66 14.61
CA GLY A 215 -8.37 -18.67 13.86
C GLY A 215 -8.54 -18.62 12.34
N ASN A 216 -9.19 -17.59 11.78
CA ASN A 216 -9.17 -17.35 10.34
C ASN A 216 -7.72 -17.12 9.84
N ASN A 217 -7.46 -17.39 8.56
CA ASN A 217 -6.16 -17.17 7.91
C ASN A 217 -6.19 -16.06 6.85
N GLN A 218 -7.14 -15.12 6.94
CA GLN A 218 -7.26 -14.03 5.98
C GLN A 218 -6.21 -12.94 6.23
N GLN A 219 -5.71 -12.36 5.14
CA GLN A 219 -4.66 -11.33 5.17
C GLN A 219 -5.07 -10.15 4.29
N GLY A 220 -4.86 -8.93 4.77
CA GLY A 220 -5.17 -7.74 3.98
C GLY A 220 -4.10 -7.50 2.90
N LEU A 221 -2.84 -7.56 3.30
CA LEU A 221 -1.70 -7.39 2.42
C LEU A 221 -0.70 -8.51 2.67
N TRP A 222 -0.15 -9.10 1.61
CA TRP A 222 0.94 -10.06 1.67
C TRP A 222 2.10 -9.55 0.80
N MET A 223 3.26 -9.34 1.43
CA MET A 223 4.51 -8.97 0.77
C MET A 223 5.65 -9.77 1.37
N GLU A 224 6.25 -10.66 0.61
CA GLU A 224 7.33 -11.55 1.03
C GLU A 224 8.71 -10.98 0.76
N ASN A 225 8.84 -10.10 -0.23
CA ASN A 225 10.06 -9.38 -0.58
C ASN A 225 9.77 -8.27 -1.63
N GLY A 226 10.83 -7.60 -2.09
CA GLY A 226 10.79 -6.56 -3.11
C GLY A 226 11.76 -5.41 -2.80
N SER A 227 11.67 -4.32 -3.57
CA SER A 227 12.44 -3.08 -3.36
C SER A 227 11.53 -1.86 -3.45
N GLY A 228 10.65 -1.79 -2.47
CA GLY A 228 9.40 -1.09 -2.51
C GLY A 228 9.49 0.41 -2.34
N GLY A 229 8.28 0.94 -2.33
CA GLY A 229 7.91 2.31 -2.62
C GLY A 229 6.92 2.86 -1.60
N TYR A 230 5.71 3.22 -2.05
CA TYR A 230 4.79 4.06 -1.28
C TYR A 230 3.38 3.46 -1.18
N MET A 231 2.72 3.58 -0.04
CA MET A 231 1.31 3.23 0.11
C MET A 231 0.63 4.20 1.07
N SER A 232 -0.63 4.57 0.80
CA SER A 232 -1.37 5.42 1.72
C SER A 232 -2.87 5.29 1.70
N ASP A 233 -3.51 5.84 2.74
CA ASP A 233 -4.96 5.99 2.79
C ASP A 233 -5.65 4.62 2.68
N LEU A 234 -5.20 3.68 3.53
CA LEU A 234 -5.66 2.29 3.54
C LEU A 234 -6.49 1.99 4.79
N THR A 235 -7.50 1.15 4.67
CA THR A 235 -8.23 0.61 5.82
C THR A 235 -8.25 -0.91 5.76
N PHE A 236 -7.96 -1.57 6.87
CA PHE A 236 -8.07 -3.01 7.02
C PHE A 236 -8.97 -3.32 8.22
N HIS A 237 -9.95 -4.18 8.03
CA HIS A 237 -10.87 -4.61 9.09
C HIS A 237 -10.90 -6.14 9.18
N GLY A 238 -10.65 -6.68 10.37
CA GLY A 238 -10.57 -8.11 10.63
C GLY A 238 -9.25 -8.76 10.18
N GLY A 239 -9.28 -10.08 10.03
CA GLY A 239 -8.18 -10.89 9.51
C GLY A 239 -7.19 -11.38 10.55
N LYS A 240 -6.40 -12.38 10.19
CA LYS A 240 -5.21 -12.80 10.93
C LYS A 240 -4.17 -11.70 10.94
N PHE A 241 -3.93 -11.13 9.76
CA PHE A 241 -3.04 -10.02 9.55
C PHE A 241 -3.74 -8.91 8.78
N GLY A 242 -3.70 -7.68 9.29
CA GLY A 242 -3.99 -6.52 8.46
C GLY A 242 -2.95 -6.43 7.34
N MET A 243 -1.68 -6.46 7.71
CA MET A 243 -0.55 -6.47 6.79
C MET A 243 0.48 -7.52 7.21
N TRP A 244 0.78 -8.49 6.35
CA TRP A 244 1.95 -9.35 6.43
C TRP A 244 2.97 -8.85 5.41
N ILE A 245 4.10 -8.32 5.88
CA ILE A 245 4.97 -7.51 5.03
C ILE A 245 6.45 -7.80 5.25
N GLY A 246 7.19 -7.81 4.15
CA GLY A 246 8.63 -7.86 4.12
C GLY A 246 9.18 -7.34 2.80
N ASN A 247 10.19 -6.48 2.87
CA ASN A 247 10.71 -5.74 1.73
C ASN A 247 12.05 -5.08 2.08
N GLN A 248 12.88 -4.69 1.11
CA GLN A 248 14.08 -3.90 1.41
C GLN A 248 13.73 -2.60 2.14
N GLN A 249 12.81 -1.82 1.56
CA GLN A 249 12.33 -0.58 2.16
C GLN A 249 10.91 -0.22 1.73
N PHE A 250 10.21 0.57 2.56
CA PHE A 250 8.92 1.14 2.18
C PHE A 250 8.58 2.39 3.00
N THR A 251 7.71 3.23 2.45
CA THR A 251 7.03 4.31 3.16
C THR A 251 5.52 4.08 3.13
N THR A 252 4.91 4.00 4.31
CA THR A 252 3.46 3.77 4.49
C THR A 252 2.86 4.91 5.28
N ARG A 253 1.79 5.53 4.76
CA ARG A 253 1.16 6.70 5.39
C ARG A 253 -0.35 6.54 5.55
N ASN A 254 -0.93 7.05 6.64
CA ASN A 254 -2.39 7.10 6.83
C ASN A 254 -3.06 5.73 6.62
N VAL A 255 -2.77 4.79 7.52
CA VAL A 255 -3.33 3.43 7.49
C VAL A 255 -4.12 3.20 8.75
N VAL A 256 -5.33 2.64 8.61
CA VAL A 256 -6.19 2.26 9.73
C VAL A 256 -6.36 0.75 9.74
N ILE A 257 -6.09 0.09 10.86
CA ILE A 257 -6.26 -1.37 11.01
C ILE A 257 -7.10 -1.63 12.26
N THR A 258 -8.20 -2.37 12.09
CA THR A 258 -9.14 -2.66 13.18
C THR A 258 -9.46 -4.14 13.28
N GLU A 259 -9.60 -4.64 14.51
CA GLU A 259 -10.07 -6.01 14.80
C GLU A 259 -9.28 -7.14 14.14
N ALA A 260 -8.03 -6.87 13.77
CA ALA A 260 -7.10 -7.90 13.33
C ALA A 260 -6.48 -8.62 14.54
N ASP A 261 -6.10 -9.89 14.38
CA ASP A 261 -5.29 -10.56 15.40
C ASP A 261 -3.96 -9.80 15.60
N THR A 262 -3.19 -9.66 14.52
CA THR A 262 -2.02 -8.77 14.47
C THR A 262 -2.21 -7.75 13.36
N ALA A 263 -2.17 -6.46 13.68
CA ALA A 263 -2.39 -5.43 12.67
C ALA A 263 -1.29 -5.41 11.61
N VAL A 264 -0.02 -5.40 12.03
CA VAL A 264 1.15 -5.49 11.13
C VAL A 264 2.08 -6.59 11.61
N PHE A 265 2.29 -7.61 10.78
CA PHE A 265 3.35 -8.60 10.96
C PHE A 265 4.49 -8.30 9.97
N MET A 266 5.66 -7.92 10.49
CA MET A 266 6.84 -7.61 9.70
C MET A 266 7.74 -8.84 9.58
N LYS A 267 7.71 -9.50 8.42
CA LYS A 267 8.52 -10.68 8.14
C LYS A 267 10.01 -10.36 8.05
N TRP A 268 10.40 -9.29 7.37
CA TRP A 268 11.79 -8.82 7.26
C TRP A 268 11.83 -7.41 6.68
N VAL A 269 12.83 -6.60 7.01
CA VAL A 269 13.03 -5.30 6.34
C VAL A 269 14.45 -4.79 6.51
N TRP A 270 14.95 -3.92 5.62
CA TRP A 270 16.11 -3.07 5.94
C TRP A 270 15.67 -1.77 6.64
N ALA A 271 14.76 -1.01 6.03
CA ALA A 271 14.11 0.14 6.66
C ALA A 271 12.63 0.33 6.27
N TRP A 272 11.72 0.41 7.24
CA TRP A 272 10.32 0.80 6.99
C TRP A 272 9.94 2.06 7.76
N THR A 273 9.27 3.01 7.09
CA THR A 273 8.68 4.18 7.76
C THR A 273 7.16 4.10 7.71
N PHE A 274 6.53 4.10 8.89
CA PHE A 274 5.10 4.32 9.07
C PHE A 274 4.85 5.74 9.57
N LYS A 275 3.94 6.46 8.92
CA LYS A 275 3.41 7.75 9.39
C LYS A 275 1.89 7.70 9.46
N GLY A 276 1.28 8.04 10.59
CA GLY A 276 -0.19 8.03 10.68
C GLY A 276 -0.79 6.62 10.62
N LEU A 277 -0.17 5.64 11.28
CA LEU A 277 -0.78 4.33 11.50
C LEU A 277 -1.75 4.44 12.68
N THR A 278 -3.01 4.04 12.48
CA THR A 278 -4.01 3.91 13.52
C THR A 278 -4.38 2.44 13.69
N VAL A 279 -4.18 1.88 14.88
CA VAL A 279 -4.55 0.50 15.20
C VAL A 279 -5.57 0.50 16.33
N GLU A 280 -6.69 -0.19 16.13
CA GLU A 280 -7.76 -0.26 17.14
C GLU A 280 -8.29 -1.69 17.34
N ASN A 281 -8.46 -2.10 18.60
CA ASN A 281 -9.06 -3.39 18.97
C ASN A 281 -8.31 -4.63 18.40
N CYS A 282 -6.99 -4.56 18.27
CA CYS A 282 -6.15 -5.68 17.84
C CYS A 282 -5.53 -6.40 19.06
N LYS A 283 -4.99 -7.62 18.89
CA LYS A 283 -4.19 -8.23 19.98
C LYS A 283 -2.81 -7.59 20.03
N THR A 284 -2.15 -7.49 18.87
CA THR A 284 -0.84 -6.87 18.69
C THR A 284 -0.92 -5.82 17.59
N ALA A 285 -0.39 -4.63 17.82
CA ALA A 285 -0.36 -3.59 16.78
C ALA A 285 0.72 -3.89 15.73
N ILE A 286 1.97 -4.07 16.16
CA ILE A 286 3.08 -4.40 15.26
C ILE A 286 3.92 -5.53 15.85
N ASP A 287 4.11 -6.58 15.08
CA ASP A 287 5.00 -7.70 15.39
C ASP A 287 6.26 -7.62 14.52
N ILE A 288 7.41 -7.35 15.16
CA ILE A 288 8.74 -7.30 14.53
C ILE A 288 9.64 -8.44 15.07
N THR A 289 9.06 -9.58 15.44
CA THR A 289 9.79 -10.69 16.10
C THR A 289 10.38 -11.73 15.16
N SER A 290 10.21 -11.56 13.85
CA SER A 290 10.65 -12.54 12.85
C SER A 290 12.16 -12.81 12.90
N LEU A 291 12.53 -14.09 12.92
CA LEU A 291 13.90 -14.59 12.97
C LEU A 291 14.24 -15.41 11.71
N THR A 292 15.53 -15.57 11.41
CA THR A 292 16.03 -16.59 10.49
C THR A 292 15.80 -17.99 11.08
N ASP A 293 15.47 -18.96 10.23
CA ASP A 293 15.18 -20.33 10.72
C ASP A 293 16.40 -21.00 11.33
N LYS A 294 17.57 -20.85 10.69
CA LYS A 294 18.81 -21.54 11.05
C LYS A 294 19.61 -20.81 12.14
N THR A 295 19.83 -19.51 12.00
CA THR A 295 20.71 -18.75 12.88
C THR A 295 19.97 -18.02 14.01
N LYS A 296 18.63 -18.03 14.01
CA LYS A 296 17.78 -17.30 14.95
C LYS A 296 18.12 -15.81 15.05
N GLN A 297 18.60 -15.23 13.95
CA GLN A 297 18.95 -13.82 13.81
C GLN A 297 17.73 -13.01 13.42
N GLN A 298 17.66 -11.76 13.88
CA GLN A 298 16.49 -10.91 13.64
C GLN A 298 16.45 -10.46 12.18
N GLN A 299 15.28 -10.60 11.55
CA GLN A 299 15.06 -10.30 10.14
C GLN A 299 14.68 -8.83 9.88
N ILE A 300 14.35 -8.10 10.95
CA ILE A 300 14.02 -6.68 10.90
C ILE A 300 15.32 -5.90 11.07
N GLY A 301 15.63 -5.02 10.13
CA GLY A 301 16.72 -4.06 10.21
C GLY A 301 16.30 -2.88 11.08
N SER A 302 15.42 -2.03 10.53
CA SER A 302 14.92 -0.85 11.23
C SER A 302 13.46 -0.50 10.89
N MET A 303 12.77 0.10 11.85
CA MET A 303 11.42 0.65 11.69
C MET A 303 11.27 2.00 12.40
N LEU A 304 10.64 2.95 11.71
CA LEU A 304 10.17 4.22 12.28
C LEU A 304 8.63 4.20 12.33
N LEU A 305 8.05 4.41 13.50
CA LEU A 305 6.63 4.65 13.69
C LEU A 305 6.41 6.10 14.14
N MET A 306 5.79 6.89 13.29
CA MET A 306 5.65 8.33 13.45
C MET A 306 4.18 8.77 13.44
N ASP A 307 3.83 9.76 14.26
CA ASP A 307 2.53 10.45 14.23
C ASP A 307 1.34 9.47 14.24
N SER A 308 1.41 8.43 15.07
CA SER A 308 0.56 7.23 15.02
C SER A 308 -0.26 7.04 16.29
N LYS A 309 -1.29 6.19 16.23
CA LYS A 309 -2.22 5.96 17.34
C LYS A 309 -2.49 4.46 17.52
N ILE A 310 -2.45 3.97 18.75
CA ILE A 310 -2.78 2.57 19.09
C ILE A 310 -3.79 2.57 20.24
N VAL A 311 -4.95 1.96 20.01
CA VAL A 311 -6.13 2.02 20.89
C VAL A 311 -6.63 0.61 21.21
N ASN A 312 -7.00 0.36 22.47
CA ASN A 312 -7.62 -0.89 22.91
C ASN A 312 -6.89 -2.15 22.41
N THR A 313 -5.56 -2.10 22.41
CA THR A 313 -4.69 -3.12 21.83
C THR A 313 -3.73 -3.60 22.90
N SER A 314 -3.60 -4.91 23.11
CA SER A 314 -2.86 -5.43 24.27
C SER A 314 -1.36 -5.12 24.24
N ILE A 315 -0.76 -5.12 23.05
CA ILE A 315 0.67 -4.85 22.83
C ILE A 315 0.82 -3.87 21.66
N GLY A 316 1.53 -2.76 21.88
CA GLY A 316 1.88 -1.80 20.83
C GLY A 316 2.86 -2.42 19.81
N VAL A 317 4.11 -2.63 20.23
CA VAL A 317 5.13 -3.30 19.42
C VAL A 317 5.70 -4.51 20.15
N LEU A 318 5.70 -5.66 19.49
CA LEU A 318 6.37 -6.88 19.97
C LEU A 318 7.75 -6.99 19.29
N THR A 319 8.82 -7.12 20.07
CA THR A 319 10.19 -7.13 19.55
C THR A 319 11.08 -8.18 20.25
N VAL A 320 12.11 -8.65 19.54
CA VAL A 320 13.15 -9.53 20.09
C VAL A 320 14.54 -8.86 20.11
N ASN A 321 14.58 -7.55 19.83
CA ASN A 321 15.82 -6.76 19.91
C ASN A 321 16.40 -6.78 21.33
N THR A 322 17.71 -6.94 21.44
CA THR A 322 18.52 -6.81 22.66
C THR A 322 19.90 -6.28 22.30
N ALA A 323 20.73 -5.95 23.29
CA ALA A 323 22.15 -5.68 23.09
C ALA A 323 22.92 -6.84 22.41
N ALA A 324 22.40 -8.07 22.49
CA ALA A 324 22.99 -9.27 21.90
C ALA A 324 22.43 -9.61 20.50
N SER A 325 21.49 -8.83 19.97
CA SER A 325 20.88 -9.09 18.67
C SER A 325 21.89 -9.12 17.54
N GLN A 326 21.63 -10.00 16.56
CA GLN A 326 22.44 -10.17 15.37
C GLN A 326 21.56 -10.07 14.11
N PRO A 327 22.03 -9.41 13.02
CA PRO A 327 23.21 -8.55 12.96
C PRO A 327 23.21 -7.41 13.98
N ALA A 328 24.37 -6.84 14.30
CA ALA A 328 24.45 -5.69 15.18
C ALA A 328 23.52 -4.58 14.67
N SER A 329 22.68 -4.02 15.55
CA SER A 329 21.58 -3.06 15.28
C SER A 329 20.29 -3.60 14.65
N ALA A 330 20.18 -4.90 14.35
CA ALA A 330 18.92 -5.48 13.88
C ALA A 330 17.79 -5.23 14.88
N GLY A 331 16.60 -4.92 14.38
CA GLY A 331 15.40 -4.56 15.12
C GLY A 331 15.49 -3.17 15.72
N THR A 332 16.22 -2.25 15.11
CA THR A 332 16.18 -0.85 15.50
C THR A 332 14.75 -0.32 15.37
N LEU A 333 14.25 0.33 16.40
CA LEU A 333 12.90 0.89 16.45
C LEU A 333 12.97 2.32 16.94
N ILE A 334 12.33 3.23 16.22
CA ILE A 334 12.07 4.60 16.67
C ILE A 334 10.55 4.81 16.73
N LEU A 335 10.08 5.29 17.88
CA LEU A 335 8.71 5.76 18.09
C LEU A 335 8.77 7.28 18.23
N ASP A 336 8.03 8.00 17.40
CA ASP A 336 8.00 9.47 17.41
C ASP A 336 6.54 9.95 17.35
N ASN A 337 6.10 10.67 18.38
CA ASN A 337 4.72 11.13 18.52
C ASN A 337 3.67 10.00 18.35
N VAL A 338 3.77 8.97 19.19
CA VAL A 338 2.85 7.81 19.18
C VAL A 338 1.89 7.88 20.35
N GLU A 339 0.60 7.99 20.06
CA GLU A 339 -0.47 8.04 21.05
C GLU A 339 -0.96 6.62 21.39
N LEU A 340 -1.05 6.33 22.69
CA LEU A 340 -1.56 5.07 23.22
C LEU A 340 -2.79 5.35 24.09
N PHE A 341 -3.83 4.55 23.90
CA PHE A 341 -5.00 4.54 24.78
C PHE A 341 -5.44 3.11 25.05
N ASN A 342 -5.51 2.72 26.33
CA ASN A 342 -5.84 1.35 26.72
C ASN A 342 -4.92 0.31 26.03
N CYS A 343 -3.62 0.61 26.03
CA CYS A 343 -2.57 -0.26 25.47
C CYS A 343 -1.46 -0.45 26.52
N PRO A 344 -1.57 -1.41 27.44
CA PRO A 344 -0.74 -1.45 28.66
C PRO A 344 0.76 -1.61 28.40
N LYS A 345 1.16 -2.23 27.28
CA LYS A 345 2.57 -2.40 26.90
C LYS A 345 2.82 -1.71 25.57
N ALA A 346 3.52 -0.58 25.60
CA ALA A 346 3.92 0.12 24.39
C ALA A 346 4.90 -0.72 23.56
N VAL A 347 5.91 -1.28 24.24
CA VAL A 347 6.87 -2.21 23.66
C VAL A 347 7.05 -3.40 24.60
N ALA A 348 7.01 -4.62 24.07
CA ALA A 348 7.15 -5.84 24.84
C ALA A 348 8.00 -6.90 24.12
N ARG A 349 8.48 -7.86 24.91
CA ARG A 349 9.12 -9.09 24.42
C ARG A 349 8.12 -10.26 24.37
N PRO A 350 8.39 -11.32 23.58
CA PRO A 350 7.49 -12.49 23.48
C PRO A 350 7.23 -13.23 24.79
N ASP A 351 8.15 -13.17 25.74
CA ASP A 351 7.99 -13.77 27.08
C ASP A 351 7.06 -12.95 28.00
N GLY A 352 6.54 -11.83 27.52
CA GLY A 352 5.67 -10.93 28.26
C GLY A 352 6.42 -9.82 29.00
N THR A 353 7.74 -9.76 28.95
CA THR A 353 8.52 -8.66 29.54
C THR A 353 8.15 -7.33 28.89
N THR A 354 7.82 -6.33 29.71
CA THR A 354 7.59 -4.97 29.23
C THR A 354 8.92 -4.26 29.06
N VAL A 355 9.16 -3.69 27.86
CA VAL A 355 10.33 -2.87 27.53
C VAL A 355 10.02 -1.39 27.71
N LEU A 356 8.81 -0.98 27.30
CA LEU A 356 8.28 0.37 27.50
C LEU A 356 6.82 0.26 27.95
N ASP A 357 6.51 0.85 29.10
CA ASP A 357 5.15 0.93 29.61
C ASP A 357 4.25 1.74 28.67
N GLY A 358 2.99 1.30 28.56
CA GLY A 358 1.95 2.02 27.82
C GLY A 358 0.85 2.55 28.74
N GLY A 359 -0.40 2.32 28.35
CA GLY A 359 -1.62 2.73 29.05
C GLY A 359 -2.34 3.82 28.27
N LYS A 360 -2.45 5.00 28.89
CA LYS A 360 -2.93 6.23 28.25
C LYS A 360 -1.79 7.26 28.26
N VAL A 361 -1.03 7.32 27.17
CA VAL A 361 0.20 8.12 27.09
C VAL A 361 0.50 8.51 25.65
N THR A 362 1.17 9.65 25.46
CA THR A 362 1.79 9.99 24.17
C THR A 362 3.31 9.85 24.29
N ILE A 363 3.88 8.93 23.53
CA ILE A 363 5.33 8.74 23.42
C ILE A 363 5.86 9.82 22.49
N LYS A 364 6.54 10.82 23.07
CA LYS A 364 7.11 11.94 22.30
C LYS A 364 8.25 11.46 21.39
N SER A 365 9.22 10.77 21.97
CA SER A 365 10.32 10.13 21.25
C SER A 365 10.94 9.02 22.12
N TRP A 366 11.07 7.83 21.56
CA TRP A 366 11.69 6.67 22.21
C TRP A 366 12.36 5.81 21.15
N GLY A 367 13.40 5.07 21.52
CA GLY A 367 13.93 4.08 20.62
C GLY A 367 14.71 2.95 21.27
N GLN A 368 14.90 1.90 20.49
CA GLN A 368 15.84 0.82 20.75
C GLN A 368 16.84 0.68 19.60
N GLY A 369 18.09 0.38 19.93
CA GLY A 369 19.15 0.23 18.93
C GLY A 369 20.44 0.92 19.37
N ARG A 370 21.32 1.19 18.40
CA ARG A 370 22.62 1.81 18.65
C ARG A 370 22.54 3.32 18.40
N PHE A 371 22.75 4.11 19.45
CA PHE A 371 22.73 5.57 19.41
C PHE A 371 24.13 6.12 19.52
N TYR A 372 24.39 7.23 18.83
CA TYR A 372 25.70 7.86 18.75
C TYR A 372 25.70 9.23 19.42
N ASP A 373 26.73 9.53 20.21
CA ASP A 373 26.98 10.87 20.73
C ASP A 373 27.65 11.77 19.68
N ALA A 374 27.87 13.04 20.04
CA ALA A 374 28.52 14.01 19.16
C ALA A 374 30.00 13.69 18.84
N GLN A 375 30.59 12.75 19.59
CA GLN A 375 31.96 12.28 19.42
C GLN A 375 32.02 10.97 18.59
N GLY A 376 30.86 10.42 18.19
CA GLY A 376 30.77 9.20 17.41
C GLY A 376 30.85 7.91 18.24
N HIS A 377 30.75 7.98 19.57
CA HIS A 377 30.65 6.77 20.39
C HIS A 377 29.24 6.20 20.32
N GLY A 378 29.15 4.96 19.82
CA GLY A 378 27.90 4.22 19.69
C GLY A 378 27.62 3.31 20.88
N GLU A 379 26.42 3.37 21.44
CA GLU A 379 25.98 2.49 22.52
C GLU A 379 24.58 1.94 22.26
N TYR A 380 24.35 0.70 22.69
CA TYR A 380 23.00 0.13 22.68
C TYR A 380 22.16 0.76 23.78
N ARG A 381 20.94 1.19 23.46
CA ARG A 381 19.98 1.71 24.44
C ARG A 381 18.56 1.27 24.09
N GLU A 382 17.73 1.14 25.11
CA GLU A 382 16.26 1.13 25.07
C GLU A 382 15.82 2.31 25.94
N ALA A 383 15.54 3.47 25.33
CA ALA A 383 15.43 4.70 26.09
C ALA A 383 14.50 5.73 25.44
N THR A 384 13.91 6.57 26.30
CA THR A 384 13.33 7.85 25.89
C THR A 384 14.43 8.71 25.27
N LEU A 385 14.13 9.31 24.13
CA LEU A 385 15.06 10.15 23.38
C LEU A 385 14.64 11.62 23.46
N PRO A 386 15.57 12.57 23.26
CA PRO A 386 15.20 13.95 22.98
C PRO A 386 14.33 13.98 21.72
N ALA A 387 13.11 14.51 21.83
CA ALA A 387 12.24 14.65 20.68
C ALA A 387 12.88 15.60 19.65
N PRO A 388 12.91 15.24 18.36
CA PRO A 388 13.48 16.10 17.34
C PRO A 388 12.69 17.40 17.24
N ALA A 389 13.40 18.53 17.10
CA ALA A 389 12.75 19.80 16.80
C ALA A 389 12.13 19.71 15.40
N LYS A 390 10.81 19.90 15.31
CA LYS A 390 10.07 19.91 14.05
C LYS A 390 9.70 21.36 13.70
N PRO A 391 10.31 21.99 12.69
CA PRO A 391 9.94 23.34 12.27
C PRO A 391 8.46 23.41 11.91
N SER A 392 7.76 24.45 12.39
CA SER A 392 6.30 24.61 12.19
C SER A 392 5.89 24.67 10.72
N VAL A 393 6.78 25.12 9.83
CA VAL A 393 6.57 25.16 8.37
C VAL A 393 6.45 23.77 7.73
N LEU A 394 6.90 22.71 8.42
CA LEU A 394 6.77 21.32 7.96
C LEU A 394 5.54 20.62 8.55
N LEU A 395 4.80 21.29 9.44
CA LEU A 395 3.69 20.71 10.18
C LEU A 395 2.33 21.09 9.56
N GLY A 396 1.39 20.15 9.61
CA GLY A 396 -0.01 20.39 9.31
C GLY A 396 -0.75 21.05 10.48
N PRO A 397 -2.05 21.38 10.32
CA PRO A 397 -2.87 21.99 11.36
C PRO A 397 -3.00 21.16 12.65
N ASP A 398 -2.78 19.86 12.57
CA ASP A 398 -2.80 18.90 13.66
C ASP A 398 -1.45 18.79 14.42
N GLY A 399 -0.44 19.58 14.02
CA GLY A 399 0.90 19.56 14.60
C GLY A 399 1.75 18.35 14.20
N ARG A 400 1.24 17.48 13.32
CA ARG A 400 1.96 16.35 12.72
C ARG A 400 2.64 16.81 11.43
N PHE A 401 3.56 16.04 10.86
CA PHE A 401 4.14 16.43 9.57
C PHE A 401 3.05 16.54 8.50
N PHE A 402 3.10 17.61 7.71
CA PHE A 402 2.13 17.87 6.65
C PHE A 402 2.06 16.68 5.69
N GLU A 403 0.85 16.34 5.30
CA GLU A 403 0.58 15.27 4.35
C GLU A 403 -0.55 15.66 3.40
N ARG A 404 -0.46 15.16 2.17
CA ARG A 404 -1.49 15.36 1.15
C ARG A 404 -1.57 14.10 0.28
N PRO A 405 -2.77 13.52 0.11
CA PRO A 405 -2.94 12.38 -0.79
C PRO A 405 -2.77 12.81 -2.25
N LYS A 406 -2.55 11.84 -3.14
CA LYS A 406 -2.58 12.06 -4.60
C LYS A 406 -3.94 12.68 -4.98
N PRO A 407 -3.99 13.89 -5.56
CA PRO A 407 -5.24 14.49 -5.95
C PRO A 407 -5.90 13.66 -7.06
N GLN A 408 -7.19 13.36 -6.88
CA GLN A 408 -7.98 12.60 -7.86
C GLN A 408 -9.02 13.46 -8.59
N TYR A 409 -9.18 14.72 -8.18
CA TYR A 409 -10.08 15.70 -8.78
C TYR A 409 -11.53 15.17 -8.92
N THR A 410 -12.05 14.59 -7.83
CA THR A 410 -13.39 13.96 -7.79
C THR A 410 -14.54 14.94 -7.96
N ASP A 411 -14.26 16.23 -7.82
CA ASP A 411 -15.18 17.35 -7.84
C ASP A 411 -14.92 18.31 -9.01
N VAL A 412 -14.11 17.89 -9.99
CA VAL A 412 -13.80 18.66 -11.20
C VAL A 412 -14.54 18.05 -12.38
N ALA A 413 -15.20 18.86 -13.20
CA ALA A 413 -15.95 18.38 -14.35
C ALA A 413 -15.00 17.97 -15.48
N VAL A 414 -15.39 17.01 -16.31
CA VAL A 414 -14.58 16.54 -17.45
C VAL A 414 -14.23 17.68 -18.43
N GLY A 415 -15.11 18.70 -18.55
CA GLY A 415 -14.90 19.86 -19.42
C GLY A 415 -13.76 20.78 -18.99
N ASP A 416 -13.28 20.65 -17.74
CA ASP A 416 -12.17 21.45 -17.19
C ASP A 416 -10.79 20.82 -17.49
N PHE A 417 -10.76 19.65 -18.15
CA PHE A 417 -9.53 18.99 -18.61
C PHE A 417 -9.30 19.34 -20.09
N GLU A 418 -8.08 19.78 -20.46
CA GLU A 418 -7.64 19.73 -21.86
C GLU A 418 -6.91 18.41 -22.11
N PRO A 419 -7.32 17.63 -23.12
CA PRO A 419 -6.42 16.67 -23.74
C PRO A 419 -5.29 17.43 -24.45
N ILE A 420 -4.03 17.02 -24.20
CA ILE A 420 -2.83 17.57 -24.87
C ILE A 420 -2.44 16.68 -26.03
#